data_AF-A0A0Q7ZE17-F1
#
_entry.id   AF-A0A0Q7ZE17-F1
#
_cell.length_a   1.000
_cell.length_b   1.000
_cell.length_c   1.000
_cell.angle_alpha   90.00
_cell.angle_beta   90.00
_cell.angle_gamma   90.00
#
_symmetry.space_group_name_H-M   'P 1'
#
loop_
_entity.id
_entity.type
_entity.pdbx_description
1 polymer ?
#
loop_
_entity_poly.entity_id
_entity_poly.type
_entity_poly.pdbx_seq_one_letter_code
_entity_poly.pdbx_strand_id
1 'polypeptide(L)'
;MGLTVGAGHAETRAPAAWEPPAHTIVAVEGDKANGFGIHYYDGSSIYPPTDSEALAECGEYDTRVARVRCRTEVRIWYRDLGQLKLALRYAHHP
;
A
#
# COMPACT_ATOMS: atom_id res chain seq x y z
N MET A 1 6.86 40.66 51.90
CA MET A 1 6.36 39.28 51.82
C MET A 1 5.17 39.26 50.88
N GLY A 2 5.24 38.50 49.80
CA GLY A 2 4.16 38.38 48.82
C GLY A 2 4.60 37.47 47.68
N LEU A 3 4.57 36.16 47.94
CA LEU A 3 4.92 35.13 46.96
C LEU A 3 3.65 34.81 46.15
N THR A 4 3.58 35.23 44.89
CA THR A 4 2.54 34.78 43.96
C THR A 4 3.02 33.52 43.24
N VAL A 5 2.48 32.37 43.64
CA VAL A 5 2.65 31.10 42.92
C VAL A 5 1.77 31.16 41.68
N GLY A 6 2.38 31.33 40.50
CA GLY A 6 1.68 31.14 39.23
C GLY A 6 1.41 29.65 39.04
N ALA A 7 0.14 29.26 39.02
CA ALA A 7 -0.28 27.91 38.67
C ALA A 7 0.19 27.62 37.24
N GLY A 8 1.13 26.69 37.09
CA GLY A 8 1.46 26.12 35.79
C GLY A 8 0.22 25.40 35.26
N HIS A 9 -0.38 25.94 34.20
CA HIS A 9 -1.35 25.20 33.41
C HIS A 9 -0.59 24.04 32.76
N ALA A 10 -0.72 22.85 33.33
CA ALA A 10 -0.38 21.63 32.64
C ALA A 10 -1.34 21.52 31.46
N GLU A 11 -0.88 21.89 30.27
CA GLU A 11 -1.62 21.70 29.05
C GLU A 11 -1.73 20.19 28.81
N THR A 12 -2.90 19.63 29.09
CA THR A 12 -3.24 18.26 28.70
C THR A 12 -3.24 18.22 27.18
N ARG A 13 -2.07 17.95 26.58
CA ARG A 13 -1.97 17.71 25.15
C ARG A 13 -2.84 16.51 24.84
N ALA A 14 -3.90 16.70 24.06
CA ALA A 14 -4.68 15.59 23.54
C ALA A 14 -3.72 14.58 22.92
N PRO A 15 -3.93 13.26 23.11
CA PRO A 15 -3.10 12.26 22.45
C PRO A 15 -3.11 12.57 20.95
N ALA A 16 -1.92 12.57 20.35
CA ALA A 16 -1.81 12.77 18.91
C ALA A 16 -2.77 11.82 18.22
N ALA A 17 -3.59 12.34 17.30
CA ALA A 17 -4.42 11.51 16.46
C ALA A 17 -3.51 10.47 15.80
N TRP A 18 -3.91 9.20 15.84
CA TRP A 18 -3.15 8.16 15.15
C TRP A 18 -3.13 8.49 13.66
N GLU A 19 -1.93 8.45 13.08
CA GLU A 19 -1.70 8.68 11.66
C GLU A 19 -1.06 7.42 11.04
N PRO A 20 -1.57 6.94 9.90
CA PRO A 20 -0.96 5.81 9.20
C PRO A 20 0.49 6.10 8.79
N PRO A 21 1.36 5.07 8.70
CA PRO A 21 2.65 5.21 8.03
C PRO A 21 2.52 5.75 6.61
N ALA A 22 3.48 6.56 6.16
CA ALA A 22 3.51 7.18 4.82
C ALA A 22 3.22 6.19 3.67
N HIS A 23 3.82 5.00 3.73
CA HIS A 23 3.69 3.93 2.73
C HIS A 23 2.44 3.06 2.92
N THR A 24 1.48 3.48 3.73
CA THR A 24 0.20 2.77 3.87
C THR A 24 -0.54 2.85 2.54
N ILE A 25 -0.92 1.70 1.98
CA ILE A 25 -1.76 1.66 0.78
C ILE A 25 -3.17 2.11 1.17
N VAL A 26 -3.68 3.14 0.50
CA VAL A 26 -5.02 3.71 0.77
C VAL A 26 -5.99 3.49 -0.38
N ALA A 27 -5.50 3.26 -1.60
CA ALA A 27 -6.36 2.96 -2.73
C ALA A 27 -5.63 2.13 -3.78
N VAL A 28 -6.42 1.38 -4.54
CA VAL A 28 -5.97 0.69 -5.75
C VAL A 28 -7.01 0.87 -6.84
N GLU A 29 -6.64 1.52 -7.94
CA GLU A 29 -7.51 1.73 -9.10
C GLU A 29 -7.30 0.66 -10.18
N GLY A 30 -7.92 0.81 -11.35
CA GLY A 30 -7.68 -0.03 -12.54
C GLY A 30 -7.86 -1.54 -12.35
N ASP A 31 -7.13 -2.35 -13.10
CA ASP A 31 -7.09 -3.81 -12.97
C ASP A 31 -5.81 -4.41 -13.57
N LYS A 32 -5.60 -5.71 -13.38
CA LYS A 32 -4.37 -6.37 -13.84
C LYS A 32 -4.24 -6.47 -15.37
N ALA A 33 -5.35 -6.44 -16.10
CA ALA A 33 -5.36 -6.64 -17.55
C ALA A 33 -5.10 -5.32 -18.28
N ASN A 34 -5.62 -4.21 -17.76
CA ASN A 34 -5.52 -2.87 -18.36
C ASN A 34 -4.47 -1.97 -17.69
N GLY A 35 -3.92 -2.41 -16.56
CA GLY A 35 -3.00 -1.63 -15.74
C GLY A 35 -3.71 -1.07 -14.49
N PHE A 36 -2.94 -0.91 -13.42
CA PHE A 36 -3.48 -0.44 -12.15
C PHE A 36 -2.49 0.45 -11.40
N GLY A 37 -3.03 1.35 -10.57
CA GLY A 37 -2.27 2.19 -9.66
C GLY A 37 -2.42 1.72 -8.22
N ILE A 38 -1.35 1.83 -7.43
CA ILE A 38 -1.36 1.72 -5.97
C ILE A 38 -1.06 3.11 -5.41
N HIS A 39 -1.97 3.63 -4.59
CA HIS A 39 -1.84 4.96 -3.97
C HIS A 39 -1.52 4.81 -2.49
N TYR A 40 -0.59 5.64 -2.01
CA TYR A 40 -0.10 5.64 -0.65
C TYR A 40 -0.62 6.84 0.14
N TYR A 41 -0.59 6.72 1.47
CA TYR A 41 -1.08 7.73 2.39
C TYR A 41 -0.31 9.06 2.28
N ASP A 42 0.99 9.01 1.97
CA ASP A 42 1.80 10.21 1.70
C ASP A 42 1.50 10.91 0.35
N GLY A 43 0.53 10.40 -0.41
CA GLY A 43 0.13 10.94 -1.70
C GLY A 43 0.96 10.42 -2.89
N SER A 44 1.99 9.61 -2.66
CA SER A 44 2.72 8.95 -3.73
C SER A 44 1.90 7.83 -4.38
N SER A 45 2.26 7.45 -5.60
CA SER A 45 1.66 6.32 -6.29
C SER A 45 2.70 5.55 -7.11
N ILE A 46 2.43 4.26 -7.32
CA ILE A 46 3.15 3.42 -8.27
C ILE A 46 2.19 2.78 -9.26
N TYR A 47 2.69 2.54 -10.47
CA TYR A 47 1.95 1.92 -11.57
C TYR A 47 2.70 0.68 -12.04
N PRO A 48 2.46 -0.48 -11.42
CA PRO A 48 3.04 -1.72 -11.87
C PRO A 48 2.64 -2.05 -13.32
N PRO A 49 3.39 -2.92 -14.01
CA PRO A 49 3.00 -3.40 -15.33
C PRO A 49 1.63 -4.10 -15.31
N THR A 50 1.11 -4.43 -16.49
CA THR A 50 0.00 -5.37 -16.62
C THR A 50 0.45 -6.81 -16.36
N ASP A 51 -0.51 -7.71 -16.10
CA ASP A 51 -0.19 -9.13 -15.96
C ASP A 51 0.38 -9.73 -17.25
N SER A 52 -0.05 -9.24 -18.41
CA SER A 52 0.47 -9.62 -19.71
C SER A 52 1.93 -9.20 -19.91
N GLU A 53 2.28 -7.96 -19.56
CA GLU A 53 3.65 -7.44 -19.63
C GLU A 53 4.57 -8.17 -18.66
N ALA A 54 4.14 -8.34 -17.40
CA ALA A 54 4.93 -9.07 -16.40
C ALA A 54 5.15 -10.55 -16.79
N LEU A 55 4.16 -11.18 -17.44
CA LEU A 55 4.32 -12.54 -17.96
C LEU A 55 5.23 -12.62 -19.19
N ALA A 56 5.29 -11.56 -20.00
CA ALA A 56 6.18 -11.48 -21.16
C ALA A 56 7.64 -11.42 -20.71
N GLU A 57 7.96 -10.59 -19.71
CA GLU A 57 9.29 -10.51 -19.10
C GLU A 57 9.79 -11.88 -18.57
N CYS A 58 8.88 -12.72 -18.07
CA CYS A 58 9.26 -14.07 -17.65
C CYS A 58 9.76 -14.97 -18.79
N GLY A 59 9.50 -14.64 -20.06
CA GLY A 59 9.99 -15.37 -21.23
C GLY A 59 11.50 -15.22 -21.45
N GLU A 60 12.08 -14.10 -20.98
CA GLU A 60 13.48 -13.72 -21.22
C GLU A 60 14.48 -14.50 -20.37
N TYR A 61 14.04 -15.19 -19.30
CA TYR A 61 14.94 -16.01 -18.49
C TYR A 61 15.51 -17.20 -19.28
N ASP A 62 16.80 -17.50 -19.10
CA ASP A 62 17.46 -18.58 -19.86
C ASP A 62 16.93 -19.98 -19.52
N THR A 63 16.71 -20.25 -18.23
CA THR A 63 16.38 -21.60 -17.78
C THR A 63 14.88 -21.79 -17.62
N ARG A 64 14.40 -23.00 -17.96
CA ARG A 64 13.00 -23.39 -17.75
C ARG A 64 12.54 -23.18 -16.31
N VAL A 65 13.39 -23.50 -15.34
CA VAL A 65 13.06 -23.36 -13.91
C VAL A 65 12.85 -21.89 -13.55
N ALA A 66 13.72 -20.99 -14.01
CA ALA A 66 13.57 -19.56 -13.78
C ALA A 66 12.28 -19.00 -14.41
N ARG A 67 11.95 -19.39 -15.66
CA ARG A 67 10.69 -19.00 -16.31
C ARG A 67 9.46 -19.44 -15.51
N VAL A 68 9.43 -20.70 -15.06
CA VAL A 68 8.30 -21.24 -14.28
C VAL A 68 8.16 -20.51 -12.95
N ARG A 69 9.27 -20.26 -12.26
CA ARG A 69 9.30 -19.51 -11.01
C ARG A 69 8.72 -18.10 -11.20
N CYS A 70 9.25 -17.35 -12.17
CA CYS A 70 8.77 -16.00 -12.50
C CYS A 70 7.27 -15.99 -12.79
N ARG A 71 6.79 -16.88 -13.68
CA ARG A 71 5.35 -16.96 -14.04
C ARG A 71 4.48 -17.29 -12.83
N THR A 72 4.99 -18.09 -11.89
CA THR A 72 4.26 -18.44 -10.67
C THR A 72 4.18 -17.24 -9.72
N GLU A 73 5.29 -16.54 -9.51
CA GLU A 73 5.34 -15.32 -8.68
C GLU A 73 4.41 -14.24 -9.25
N VAL A 74 4.46 -13.99 -10.56
CA VAL A 74 3.55 -13.07 -11.26
C VAL A 74 2.09 -13.46 -11.02
N ARG A 75 1.71 -14.72 -11.26
CA ARG A 75 0.32 -15.18 -11.07
C ARG A 75 -0.17 -15.02 -9.65
N ILE A 76 0.67 -15.30 -8.65
CA ILE A 76 0.30 -15.13 -7.23
C ILE A 76 0.09 -13.66 -6.93
N TRP A 77 1.03 -12.80 -7.31
CA TRP A 77 0.96 -11.37 -7.02
C TRP A 77 -0.32 -10.73 -7.59
N TYR A 78 -0.64 -10.99 -8.87
CA TYR A 78 -1.86 -10.46 -9.48
C TYR A 78 -3.16 -11.14 -9.01
N ARG A 79 -3.12 -12.38 -8.51
CA ARG A 79 -4.27 -13.00 -7.84
C ARG A 79 -4.57 -12.25 -6.54
N ASP A 80 -3.54 -11.93 -5.78
CA ASP A 80 -3.66 -11.32 -4.46
C ASP A 80 -4.08 -9.84 -4.53
N LEU A 81 -3.94 -9.19 -5.70
CA LEU A 81 -4.51 -7.86 -5.98
C LEU A 81 -6.02 -7.79 -5.66
N GLY A 82 -6.78 -8.83 -5.98
CA GLY A 82 -8.20 -8.90 -5.67
C GLY A 82 -8.49 -8.92 -4.16
N GLN A 83 -7.61 -9.59 -3.39
CA GLN A 83 -7.69 -9.65 -1.93
C GLN A 83 -7.34 -8.31 -1.30
N LEU A 84 -6.30 -7.63 -1.81
CA LEU A 84 -5.96 -6.27 -1.36
C LEU A 84 -7.13 -5.30 -1.59
N LYS A 85 -7.73 -5.32 -2.78
CA LYS A 85 -8.91 -4.48 -3.07
C LYS A 85 -10.09 -4.79 -2.15
N LEU A 86 -10.30 -6.06 -1.80
CA LEU A 86 -11.34 -6.45 -0.84
C LEU A 86 -11.03 -5.93 0.57
N ALA A 87 -9.79 -6.08 1.04
CA ALA A 87 -9.35 -5.58 2.34
C ALA A 87 -9.51 -4.07 2.45
N LEU A 88 -9.15 -3.31 1.41
CA LEU A 88 -9.34 -1.85 1.37
C LEU A 88 -10.81 -1.46 1.41
N ARG A 89 -11.68 -2.15 0.66
CA ARG A 89 -13.13 -1.92 0.74
C ARG A 89 -13.66 -2.16 2.15
N TYR A 90 -13.19 -3.21 2.82
CA TYR A 90 -13.55 -3.47 4.21
C TYR A 90 -13.04 -2.37 5.14
N ALA A 91 -11.79 -1.93 5.01
CA ALA A 91 -11.22 -0.86 5.82
C ALA A 91 -11.91 0.50 5.63
N HIS A 92 -12.46 0.77 4.44
CA HIS A 92 -13.18 2.01 4.13
C HIS A 92 -14.65 1.98 4.55
N HIS A 93 -15.20 0.82 4.91
CA HIS A 93 -16.57 0.69 5.36
C HIS A 93 -16.58 0.46 6.89
N PRO A 94 -16.94 1.48 7.69
CA PRO A 94 -17.04 1.36 9.15
C PRO A 94 -18.20 0.47 9.60
#